data_AF-A0A529NBV8-F1
#
_entry.id   AF-A0A529NBV8-F1
#
_cell.length_a   1.000
_cell.length_b   1.000
_cell.length_c   1.000
_cell.angle_alpha   90.00
_cell.angle_beta   90.00
_cell.angle_gamma   90.00
#
_symmetry.space_group_name_H-M   'P 1'
#
loop_
_entity.id
_entity.type
_entity.pdbx_description
1 polymer ?
#
loop_
_entity_poly.entity_id
_entity_poly.type
_entity_poly.pdbx_seq_one_letter_code
_entity_poly.pdbx_strand_id
1 'polypeptide(L)'
;FTYDGKATTVQTRAGDAFALKRGVCQDFSHIMIAGLRGLGIPAGYVSGFLRTIPPKGKPRLEGADAMHAWVKVWCGRDAGWQEFDPTNGMRASNDHITVGYGRDYSDVAPIVGVLKTTGGQVGEQAVDVIPVAMEKV
;
A
#
# COMPACT_ATOMS: atom_id res chain seq x y z
N PHE A 1 -4.48 -15.50 -4.07
CA PHE A 1 -3.44 -14.59 -4.58
C PHE A 1 -2.16 -14.86 -3.83
N THR A 2 -1.01 -14.69 -4.48
CA THR A 2 0.31 -14.88 -3.86
C THR A 2 1.14 -13.61 -4.05
N TYR A 3 1.68 -13.06 -2.95
CA TYR A 3 2.57 -11.91 -3.03
C TYR A 3 3.88 -12.29 -3.74
N ASP A 4 4.26 -11.51 -4.75
CA ASP A 4 5.46 -11.71 -5.55
C ASP A 4 5.96 -10.38 -6.13
N GLY A 5 7.05 -9.88 -5.56
CA GLY A 5 7.71 -8.63 -5.96
C GLY A 5 8.30 -8.63 -7.37
N LYS A 6 8.30 -9.76 -8.08
CA LYS A 6 8.83 -9.89 -9.45
C LYS A 6 7.74 -10.21 -10.48
N ALA A 7 6.50 -10.43 -10.05
CA ALA A 7 5.43 -10.86 -10.95
C ALA A 7 4.89 -9.74 -11.84
N THR A 8 4.93 -8.49 -11.38
CA THR A 8 4.27 -7.35 -12.00
C THR A 8 5.16 -6.11 -11.97
N THR A 9 4.73 -5.08 -12.69
CA THR A 9 5.34 -3.74 -12.68
C THR A 9 4.29 -2.70 -12.35
N VAL A 10 4.70 -1.47 -12.08
CA VAL A 10 3.77 -0.35 -11.85
C VAL A 10 2.76 -0.15 -12.99
N GLN A 11 3.09 -0.59 -14.22
CA GLN A 11 2.24 -0.48 -15.41
C GLN A 11 1.33 -1.70 -15.64
N THR A 12 1.42 -2.75 -14.82
CA THR A 12 0.58 -3.93 -14.96
C THR A 12 -0.88 -3.59 -14.70
N ARG A 13 -1.78 -4.02 -15.57
CA ARG A 13 -3.22 -3.76 -15.40
C ARG A 13 -3.82 -4.73 -14.40
N ALA A 14 -4.82 -4.26 -13.65
CA ALA A 14 -5.50 -5.05 -12.62
C ALA A 14 -6.09 -6.37 -13.16
N GLY A 15 -6.62 -6.38 -14.39
CA GLY A 15 -7.15 -7.60 -15.02
C GLY A 15 -6.08 -8.64 -15.31
N ASP A 16 -4.89 -8.20 -15.74
CA ASP A 16 -3.75 -9.09 -16.00
C ASP A 16 -3.25 -9.69 -14.69
N ALA A 17 -3.06 -8.87 -13.65
CA ALA A 17 -2.69 -9.34 -12.32
C ALA A 17 -3.73 -10.28 -11.71
N PHE A 18 -5.03 -10.03 -11.94
CA PHE A 18 -6.11 -10.91 -11.51
C PHE A 18 -6.00 -12.30 -12.13
N ALA A 19 -5.73 -12.37 -13.44
CA ALA A 19 -5.54 -13.63 -14.15
C ALA A 19 -4.28 -14.38 -13.67
N LEU A 20 -3.18 -13.66 -13.42
CA LEU A 20 -1.92 -14.23 -12.90
C LEU A 20 -2.06 -14.80 -11.48
N LYS A 21 -3.00 -14.27 -10.69
CA LYS A 21 -3.18 -14.59 -9.25
C LYS A 21 -1.91 -14.34 -8.41
N ARG A 22 -0.97 -13.54 -8.93
CA ARG A 22 0.31 -13.16 -8.33
C ARG A 22 0.58 -11.68 -8.59
N GLY A 23 1.20 -10.99 -7.64
CA GLY A 23 1.49 -9.56 -7.76
C GLY A 23 1.93 -8.95 -6.44
N VAL A 24 1.93 -7.62 -6.38
CA VAL A 24 2.30 -6.83 -5.19
C VAL A 24 1.08 -6.16 -4.55
N CYS A 25 1.30 -5.39 -3.48
CA CYS A 25 0.24 -4.68 -2.76
C CYS A 25 -0.59 -3.73 -3.64
N GLN A 26 0.05 -3.10 -4.63
CA GLN A 26 -0.62 -2.29 -5.64
C GLN A 26 -1.68 -3.11 -6.39
N ASP A 27 -1.31 -4.29 -6.90
CA ASP A 27 -2.20 -5.13 -7.70
C ASP A 27 -3.42 -5.58 -6.90
N PHE A 28 -3.20 -6.07 -5.67
CA PHE A 28 -4.29 -6.56 -4.83
C PHE A 28 -5.25 -5.43 -4.44
N SER A 29 -4.72 -4.23 -4.19
CA SER A 29 -5.52 -3.05 -3.91
C SER A 29 -6.35 -2.64 -5.13
N HIS A 30 -5.76 -2.58 -6.33
CA HIS A 30 -6.50 -2.28 -7.56
C HIS A 30 -7.57 -3.31 -7.88
N ILE A 31 -7.27 -4.60 -7.71
CA ILE A 31 -8.22 -5.70 -7.91
C ILE A 31 -9.42 -5.57 -6.96
N MET A 32 -9.16 -5.36 -5.66
CA MET A 32 -10.24 -5.22 -4.68
C MET A 32 -11.07 -3.95 -4.93
N ILE A 33 -10.44 -2.83 -5.26
CA ILE A 33 -11.13 -1.58 -5.64
C ILE A 33 -12.00 -1.81 -6.88
N ALA A 34 -11.48 -2.47 -7.91
CA ALA A 34 -12.23 -2.76 -9.13
C ALA A 34 -13.44 -3.66 -8.85
N GLY A 35 -13.27 -4.72 -8.05
CA GLY A 35 -14.36 -5.60 -7.64
C GLY A 35 -15.45 -4.88 -6.85
N LEU A 36 -15.06 -4.07 -5.85
CA LEU A 36 -16.00 -3.28 -5.05
C LEU A 36 -16.78 -2.26 -5.89
N ARG A 37 -16.09 -1.51 -6.76
CA ARG A 37 -16.73 -0.56 -7.66
C ARG A 37 -17.66 -1.24 -8.65
N GLY A 38 -17.32 -2.44 -9.13
CA GLY A 38 -18.19 -3.28 -9.96
C GLY A 38 -19.50 -3.69 -9.27
N LEU A 39 -19.49 -3.75 -7.93
CA LEU A 39 -20.68 -3.99 -7.10
C LEU A 39 -21.41 -2.71 -6.69
N GLY A 40 -21.00 -1.54 -7.19
CA GLY A 40 -21.57 -0.24 -6.82
C GLY A 40 -21.13 0.27 -5.45
N ILE A 41 -20.12 -0.35 -4.83
CA ILE A 41 -19.58 0.08 -3.53
C ILE A 41 -18.47 1.12 -3.78
N PRO A 42 -18.59 2.34 -3.23
CA PRO A 42 -17.51 3.32 -3.32
C PRO A 42 -16.25 2.80 -2.63
N ALA A 43 -15.15 2.77 -3.37
CA ALA A 43 -13.85 2.35 -2.90
C ALA A 43 -12.74 3.25 -3.47
N GLY A 44 -11.64 3.37 -2.74
CA GLY A 44 -10.48 4.19 -3.07
C GLY A 44 -9.17 3.53 -2.67
N TYR A 45 -8.08 4.04 -3.22
CA TYR A 45 -6.72 3.60 -2.99
C TYR A 45 -6.11 4.39 -1.85
N VAL A 46 -5.38 3.70 -0.98
CA VAL A 46 -4.58 4.33 0.08
C VAL A 46 -3.12 4.01 -0.16
N SER A 47 -2.31 5.06 -0.17
CA SER A 47 -0.85 4.98 -0.28
C SER A 47 -0.24 5.37 1.06
N GLY A 48 0.74 4.61 1.52
CA GLY A 48 1.37 4.87 2.82
C GLY A 48 2.50 3.91 3.15
N PHE A 49 2.75 3.75 4.45
CA PHE A 49 3.77 2.85 4.97
C PHE A 49 3.13 1.80 5.88
N LEU A 50 3.66 0.59 5.85
CA LEU A 50 3.30 -0.47 6.79
C LEU A 50 4.48 -0.74 7.71
N ARG A 51 4.26 -0.58 9.01
CA ARG A 51 5.26 -0.99 10.00
C ARG A 51 5.37 -2.50 10.02
N THR A 52 6.54 -3.03 9.72
CA THR A 52 6.78 -4.48 9.79
C THR A 52 7.41 -4.86 11.12
N ILE A 53 6.86 -5.90 11.78
CA ILE A 53 7.45 -6.46 12.99
C ILE A 53 8.30 -7.67 12.57
N PRO A 54 9.64 -7.63 12.74
CA PRO A 54 10.48 -8.76 12.37
C PRO A 54 10.16 -9.99 13.24
N PRO A 55 10.44 -11.21 12.74
CA PRO A 55 10.35 -12.41 13.54
C PRO A 55 11.16 -12.31 14.85
N LYS A 56 10.65 -12.92 15.91
CA LYS A 56 11.25 -12.90 17.26
C LYS A 56 12.74 -13.30 17.19
N GLY A 57 13.61 -12.44 17.73
CA GLY A 57 15.06 -12.67 17.80
C GLY A 57 15.89 -12.06 16.66
N LYS A 58 15.26 -11.38 15.69
CA LYS A 58 15.98 -10.54 14.71
C LYS A 58 15.89 -9.06 15.09
N PRO A 59 16.97 -8.27 14.95
CA PRO A 59 16.88 -6.84 15.14
C PRO A 59 15.87 -6.26 14.16
N ARG A 60 15.11 -5.25 14.61
CA ARG A 60 14.29 -4.43 13.70
C ARG A 60 15.25 -3.74 12.75
N LEU A 61 15.09 -3.99 11.46
CA LEU A 61 15.87 -3.29 10.45
C LEU A 61 15.30 -1.87 10.37
N GLU A 62 16.05 -0.89 10.84
CA GLU A 62 15.77 0.53 10.59
C GLU A 62 15.80 0.75 9.07
N GLY A 63 14.73 1.31 8.51
CA GLY A 63 14.59 1.54 7.06
C GLY A 63 13.84 0.44 6.29
N ALA A 64 13.37 -0.62 6.95
CA ALA A 64 12.65 -1.73 6.32
C ALA A 64 11.11 -1.57 6.31
N ASP A 65 10.59 -0.38 6.61
CA ASP A 65 9.16 -0.14 6.51
C ASP A 65 8.82 0.17 5.06
N ALA A 66 8.20 -0.83 4.43
CA ALA A 66 7.91 -0.80 3.02
C ALA A 66 6.77 0.19 2.75
N MET A 67 6.94 0.98 1.69
CA MET A 67 5.83 1.58 0.98
C MET A 67 4.77 0.50 0.74
N HIS A 68 3.55 0.78 1.18
CA HIS A 68 2.44 -0.15 1.13
C HIS A 68 1.20 0.51 0.55
N ALA A 69 0.29 -0.34 0.11
CA ALA A 69 -0.97 0.08 -0.48
C ALA A 69 -2.11 -0.79 0.03
N TRP A 70 -3.24 -0.15 0.29
CA TRP A 70 -4.46 -0.82 0.73
C TRP A 70 -5.70 -0.08 0.24
N VAL A 71 -6.88 -0.56 0.65
CA VAL A 71 -8.18 -0.10 0.12
C VAL A 71 -8.99 0.60 1.19
N LYS A 72 -9.62 1.72 0.82
CA LYS A 72 -10.66 2.39 1.59
C LYS A 72 -12.02 2.14 0.97
N VAL A 73 -13.03 1.80 1.77
CA VAL A 73 -14.35 1.32 1.34
C VAL A 73 -15.45 2.06 2.11
N TRP A 74 -16.48 2.53 1.42
CA TRP A 74 -17.62 3.16 2.08
C TRP A 74 -18.60 2.09 2.56
N CYS A 75 -18.77 1.97 3.87
CA CYS A 75 -19.60 0.95 4.52
C CYS A 75 -20.98 1.49 4.96
N GLY A 76 -21.44 2.59 4.36
CA GLY A 76 -22.72 3.22 4.69
C GLY A 76 -22.59 4.33 5.73
N ARG A 77 -23.72 4.97 6.07
CA ARG A 77 -23.73 6.17 6.93
C ARG A 77 -23.30 5.88 8.37
N ASP A 78 -23.67 4.72 8.89
CA ASP A 78 -23.40 4.38 10.30
C ASP A 78 -21.95 3.93 10.54
N ALA A 79 -21.35 3.26 9.55
CA ALA A 79 -19.97 2.76 9.64
C ALA A 79 -18.94 3.69 8.99
N GLY A 80 -19.35 4.56 8.06
CA GLY A 80 -18.47 5.47 7.35
C GLY A 80 -17.47 4.78 6.43
N TRP A 81 -16.33 5.43 6.23
CA TRP A 81 -15.22 4.85 5.47
C TRP A 81 -14.39 3.91 6.33
N GLN A 82 -14.08 2.74 5.78
CA GLN A 82 -13.26 1.72 6.42
C GLN A 82 -12.12 1.27 5.54
N GLU A 83 -11.02 0.82 6.14
CA GLU A 83 -9.80 0.47 5.42
C GLU A 83 -9.41 -1.00 5.61
N PHE A 84 -9.04 -1.65 4.51
CA PHE A 84 -8.74 -3.08 4.42
C PHE A 84 -7.47 -3.29 3.61
N ASP A 85 -6.60 -4.16 4.11
CA ASP A 85 -5.36 -4.58 3.50
C ASP A 85 -5.56 -5.95 2.82
N PRO A 86 -5.76 -5.99 1.49
CA PRO A 86 -5.97 -7.24 0.77
C PRO A 86 -4.68 -8.06 0.63
N THR A 87 -3.50 -7.47 0.86
CA THR A 87 -2.23 -8.20 0.86
C THR A 87 -2.10 -9.09 2.08
N ASN A 88 -2.50 -8.57 3.23
CA ASN A 88 -2.42 -9.29 4.50
C ASN A 88 -3.76 -9.92 4.93
N GLY A 89 -4.85 -9.69 4.18
CA GLY A 89 -6.16 -10.25 4.47
C GLY A 89 -6.77 -9.73 5.77
N MET A 90 -6.52 -8.47 6.11
CA MET A 90 -6.89 -7.88 7.40
C MET A 90 -7.44 -6.46 7.28
N ARG A 91 -8.01 -5.94 8.36
CA ARG A 91 -8.32 -4.51 8.47
C ARG A 91 -7.05 -3.70 8.67
N ALA A 92 -6.96 -2.54 8.04
CA ALA A 92 -5.90 -1.58 8.32
C ALA A 92 -6.03 -1.06 9.75
N SER A 93 -4.90 -0.85 10.43
CA SER A 93 -4.84 -0.49 11.85
C SER A 93 -3.66 0.46 12.11
N ASN A 94 -3.23 0.60 13.37
CA ASN A 94 -2.20 1.54 13.80
C ASN A 94 -0.82 1.36 13.13
N ASP A 95 -0.57 0.21 12.50
CA ASP A 95 0.66 -0.05 11.76
C ASP A 95 0.60 0.44 10.30
N HIS A 96 -0.58 0.86 9.81
CA HIS A 96 -0.80 1.43 8.48
C HIS A 96 -0.77 2.96 8.57
N ILE A 97 0.35 3.55 8.18
CA ILE A 97 0.55 5.00 8.22
C ILE A 97 0.15 5.60 6.88
N THR A 98 -1.02 6.23 6.82
CA THR A 98 -1.54 6.84 5.60
C THR A 98 -0.75 8.07 5.19
N VAL A 99 -0.34 8.10 3.91
CA VAL A 99 0.26 9.28 3.26
C VAL A 99 -0.76 9.99 2.37
N GLY A 100 -1.59 9.23 1.65
CA GLY A 100 -2.56 9.82 0.74
C GLY A 100 -3.72 8.90 0.34
N TYR A 101 -4.81 9.52 -0.08
CA TYR A 101 -6.00 8.86 -0.62
C TYR A 101 -6.22 9.25 -2.08
N GLY A 102 -6.52 8.27 -2.93
CA GLY A 102 -6.74 8.47 -4.37
C GLY A 102 -7.79 7.53 -4.94
N ARG A 103 -8.15 7.70 -6.21
CA ARG A 103 -9.00 6.75 -6.93
C ARG A 103 -8.22 5.51 -7.33
N ASP A 104 -6.94 5.65 -7.63
CA ASP A 104 -5.97 4.59 -7.91
C ASP A 104 -4.55 5.05 -7.53
N TYR A 105 -3.54 4.30 -7.98
CA TYR A 105 -2.13 4.59 -7.67
C TYR A 105 -1.64 5.92 -8.26
N SER A 106 -2.16 6.33 -9.43
CA SER A 106 -1.67 7.53 -10.13
C SER A 106 -2.00 8.83 -9.40
N ASP A 107 -3.07 8.85 -8.61
CA ASP A 107 -3.46 10.01 -7.80
C ASP A 107 -2.55 10.21 -6.57
N VAL A 108 -1.90 9.14 -6.08
CA VAL A 108 -1.16 9.12 -4.81
C VAL A 108 0.16 8.34 -4.91
N ALA A 109 0.79 8.40 -6.08
CA ALA A 109 2.10 7.81 -6.27
C ALA A 109 3.10 8.51 -5.34
N PRO A 110 3.89 7.75 -4.54
CA PRO A 110 4.76 8.33 -3.53
C PRO A 110 5.92 9.15 -4.12
N ILE A 111 6.28 8.89 -5.38
CA ILE A 111 7.23 9.68 -6.13
C ILE A 111 6.57 10.04 -7.46
N VAL A 112 6.51 11.34 -7.74
CA VAL A 112 5.97 11.89 -8.99
C VAL A 112 7.00 12.82 -9.63
N GLY A 113 7.11 12.76 -10.96
CA GLY A 113 7.98 13.62 -11.75
C GLY A 113 9.14 12.88 -12.42
N VAL A 114 9.97 13.66 -13.12
CA VAL A 114 11.14 13.15 -13.85
C VAL A 114 12.34 14.02 -13.46
N LEU A 115 13.38 13.38 -12.90
CA LEU A 115 14.67 14.01 -12.69
C LEU A 115 15.52 13.80 -13.95
N LYS A 116 15.92 14.89 -14.61
CA LYS A 116 16.88 14.86 -15.72
C LYS A 116 18.24 15.34 -15.22
N THR A 117 19.24 14.47 -15.30
CA THR A 117 20.61 14.75 -14.86
C THR A 117 21.61 14.17 -15.87
N THR A 118 22.82 14.71 -15.89
CA THR A 118 23.91 14.28 -16.77
C THR A 118 24.90 13.42 -15.97
N GLY A 119 25.33 12.27 -16.51
CA GLY A 119 26.18 11.30 -15.81
C GLY A 119 25.40 10.10 -15.27
N GLY A 120 26.08 9.18 -14.58
CA GLY A 120 25.44 8.07 -13.88
C GLY A 120 24.93 8.50 -12.51
N GLN A 121 23.71 8.11 -12.15
CA GLN A 121 23.14 8.32 -10.81
C GLN A 121 22.77 6.98 -10.19
N VAL A 122 23.09 6.84 -8.90
CA VAL A 122 22.57 5.80 -8.01
C VAL A 122 21.91 6.54 -6.85
N GLY A 123 20.67 6.20 -6.55
CA GLY A 123 19.92 6.77 -5.45
C GLY A 123 19.28 5.66 -4.63
N GLU A 124 19.32 5.80 -3.31
CA GLU A 124 18.66 4.91 -2.36
C GLU A 124 17.73 5.73 -1.48
N GLN A 125 16.57 5.15 -1.15
CA GLN A 125 15.54 5.78 -0.35
C GLN A 125 15.01 4.73 0.62
N ALA A 126 14.90 5.11 1.89
CA ALA A 126 14.41 4.24 2.95
C ALA A 126 13.50 5.03 3.89
N VAL A 127 12.53 4.33 4.49
CA VAL A 127 11.62 4.88 5.49
C VAL A 127 11.60 3.95 6.69
N ASP A 128 11.59 4.54 7.88
CA ASP A 128 11.43 3.82 9.15
C ASP A 128 10.26 4.42 9.94
N VAL A 129 9.35 3.56 10.36
CA VAL A 129 8.15 3.85 11.14
C VAL A 129 8.38 3.39 12.57
N ILE A 130 8.63 4.36 13.45
CA ILE A 130 8.94 4.13 14.86
C ILE A 130 7.70 4.43 15.71
N PRO A 131 7.30 3.54 16.64
CA PRO A 131 6.22 3.86 17.58
C PRO A 131 6.65 5.00 18.52
N VAL A 132 5.80 6.00 18.66
CA VAL A 132 6.00 7.09 19.63
C VAL A 132 5.60 6.58 21.01
N ALA A 133 6.51 6.68 21.99
CA ALA A 133 6.19 6.38 23.38
C ALA A 133 5.08 7.32 23.85
N MET A 134 4.02 6.79 24.45
CA MET A 134 3.00 7.65 25.04
C MET A 134 3.60 8.37 26.24
N GLU A 135 3.77 9.68 26.16
CA GLU A 135 3.99 10.49 27.35
C GLU A 135 2.77 10.30 28.26
N LYS A 136 3.02 9.88 29.51
CA LYS A 136 1.98 9.85 30.54
C LYS A 136 1.57 11.30 30.79
N VAL A 137 0.43 11.69 30.21
CA VAL A 137 -0.32 12.88 30.64
C VAL A 137 -0.91 12.64 32.01
#